data_AF-A0AAW1MSC5-F1
#
_entry.id   AF-A0AAW1MSC5-F1
#
_cell.length_a   1.000
_cell.length_b   1.000
_cell.length_c   1.000
_cell.angle_alpha   90.00
_cell.angle_beta   90.00
_cell.angle_gamma   90.00
#
_symmetry.space_group_name_H-M   'P 1'
#
loop_
_entity.id
_entity.type
_entity.pdbx_description
1 polymer ?
#
loop_
_entity_poly.entity_id
_entity_poly.type
_entity_poly.pdbx_seq_one_letter_code
_entity_poly.pdbx_strand_id
1 'polypeptide(L)'
;MGYWGGVRPDVPNLPEARVISPKLSPGLEMTMEDLAVDKIVNNGVGLVQPEKAHELYEGLHSHLEACGIDGVKVDVIHKMIFGQLTRTAYGDINGTYWLQGCHMVHCAYNSIWMGNFIQPDWDMFQSTHPCAEFHAASRAISGGPIYVSDAVGKHDYDLLKRLVFPDGSTVRCEYYALPTRDCLFVDPLHDGKTVGIS
;
A
#
# COMPACT_ATOMS: atom_id res chain seq x y z
N MET A 1 12.54 -3.55 16.92
CA MET A 1 11.78 -3.57 15.64
C MET A 1 10.60 -2.64 15.77
N GLY A 2 10.58 -1.57 14.97
CA GLY A 2 9.52 -0.56 15.03
C GLY A 2 8.28 -0.94 14.22
N TYR A 3 7.14 -0.40 14.60
CA TYR A 3 5.87 -0.45 13.85
C TYR A 3 5.30 0.97 13.84
N TRP A 4 4.03 1.18 13.49
CA TRP A 4 3.36 2.50 13.42
C TRP A 4 3.59 3.39 14.67
N GLY A 5 3.92 2.80 15.84
CA GLY A 5 4.32 3.50 17.07
C GLY A 5 5.82 3.79 17.24
N GLY A 6 6.62 3.78 16.18
CA GLY A 6 8.06 4.07 16.26
C GLY A 6 8.91 2.91 16.79
N VAL A 7 10.09 3.22 17.31
CA VAL A 7 11.11 2.24 17.70
C VAL A 7 11.02 1.89 19.19
N ARG A 8 10.90 0.60 19.52
CA ARG A 8 10.93 0.14 20.92
C ARG A 8 12.27 0.53 21.57
N PRO A 9 12.27 1.17 22.77
CA PRO A 9 13.49 1.45 23.53
C PRO A 9 14.25 0.18 23.95
N ASP A 10 15.53 0.36 24.28
CA ASP A 10 16.41 -0.68 24.84
C ASP A 10 16.56 -1.94 23.98
N VAL A 11 16.47 -1.77 22.65
CA VAL A 11 16.70 -2.86 21.71
C VAL A 11 18.19 -2.92 21.37
N PRO A 12 18.84 -4.10 21.50
CA PRO A 12 20.24 -4.26 21.10
C PRO A 12 20.47 -3.86 19.64
N ASN A 13 21.62 -3.23 19.37
CA ASN A 13 22.04 -2.79 18.03
C ASN A 13 21.16 -1.70 17.39
N LEU A 14 20.32 -1.01 18.17
CA LEU A 14 19.62 0.20 17.75
C LEU A 14 20.04 1.38 18.63
N PRO A 15 19.99 2.62 18.11
CA PRO A 15 20.27 3.80 18.91
C PRO A 15 19.22 3.97 20.01
N GLU A 16 19.60 4.73 21.05
CA GLU A 16 18.70 5.08 22.14
C GLU A 16 17.42 5.75 21.59
N ALA A 17 16.27 5.19 21.95
CA ALA A 17 14.95 5.69 21.58
C ALA A 17 14.17 6.07 22.84
N ARG A 18 13.41 7.16 22.75
CA ARG A 18 12.53 7.62 23.84
C ARG A 18 11.08 7.59 23.38
N VAL A 19 10.21 7.08 24.23
CA VAL A 19 8.76 7.19 23.99
C VAL A 19 8.32 8.63 24.24
N ILE A 20 7.72 9.24 23.22
CA ILE A 20 7.14 10.58 23.28
C ILE A 20 5.63 10.51 23.01
N SER A 21 4.84 11.33 23.69
CA SER A 21 3.42 11.47 23.38
C SER A 21 3.25 12.47 22.24
N PRO A 22 2.79 12.03 21.05
CA PRO A 22 2.59 12.92 19.93
C PRO A 22 1.40 13.85 20.18
N LYS A 23 1.50 15.08 19.71
CA LYS A 23 0.39 16.04 19.73
C LYS A 23 -0.25 16.11 18.35
N LEU A 24 -1.55 15.85 18.27
CA LEU A 24 -2.29 16.02 17.02
C LEU A 24 -2.31 17.50 16.61
N SER A 25 -2.12 17.75 15.32
CA SER A 25 -2.34 19.08 14.76
C SER A 25 -3.84 19.29 14.52
N PRO A 26 -4.34 20.54 14.56
CA PRO A 26 -5.75 20.81 14.30
C PRO A 26 -6.23 20.30 12.94
N GLY A 27 -5.35 20.33 11.92
CA GLY A 27 -5.68 19.81 10.60
C GLY A 27 -5.90 18.31 10.58
N LEU A 28 -5.12 17.54 11.36
CA LEU A 28 -5.22 16.08 11.43
C LEU A 28 -6.45 15.65 12.24
N GLU A 29 -6.76 16.37 13.31
CA GLU A 29 -7.96 16.14 14.16
C GLU A 29 -9.27 16.29 13.37
N MET A 30 -9.29 17.17 12.36
CA MET A 30 -10.45 17.41 11.49
C MET A 30 -10.54 16.42 10.32
N THR A 31 -9.67 15.42 10.23
CA THR A 31 -9.73 14.38 9.18
C THR A 31 -10.59 13.18 9.62
N MET A 32 -10.27 11.97 9.13
CA MET A 32 -11.00 10.76 9.48
C MET A 32 -10.48 10.17 10.80
N GLU A 33 -11.39 9.57 11.58
CA GLU A 33 -10.99 8.71 12.70
C GLU A 33 -10.18 7.51 12.20
N ASP A 34 -8.96 7.37 12.70
CA ASP A 34 -8.01 6.35 12.31
C ASP A 34 -7.45 5.63 13.54
N LEU A 35 -7.69 4.32 13.61
CA LEU A 35 -7.28 3.48 14.75
C LEU A 35 -5.77 3.44 14.96
N ALA A 36 -4.97 3.64 13.90
CA ALA A 36 -3.51 3.72 14.04
C ALA A 36 -3.12 5.05 14.68
N VAL A 37 -3.78 6.16 14.31
CA VAL A 37 -3.59 7.47 14.96
C VAL A 37 -3.97 7.40 16.44
N ASP A 38 -5.12 6.81 16.78
CA ASP A 38 -5.55 6.66 18.18
C ASP A 38 -4.54 5.85 19.01
N LYS A 39 -4.02 4.75 18.44
CA LYS A 39 -3.00 3.94 19.11
C LYS A 39 -1.70 4.69 19.31
N ILE A 40 -1.30 5.52 18.35
CA ILE A 40 -0.10 6.36 18.42
C ILE A 40 -0.25 7.43 19.51
N VAL A 41 -1.41 8.09 19.59
CA VAL A 41 -1.70 9.11 20.60
C VAL A 41 -1.75 8.50 22.00
N ASN A 42 -2.42 7.34 22.15
CA ASN A 42 -2.60 6.69 23.46
C ASN A 42 -1.32 6.03 23.99
N ASN A 43 -0.49 5.44 23.13
CA ASN A 43 0.68 4.66 23.56
C ASN A 43 2.02 5.40 23.40
N GLY A 44 2.02 6.52 22.68
CA GLY A 44 3.24 7.24 22.33
C GLY A 44 4.01 6.64 21.16
N VAL A 45 5.04 7.35 20.73
CA VAL A 45 5.93 6.99 19.63
C VAL A 45 7.35 6.86 20.15
N GLY A 46 8.01 5.74 19.84
CA GLY A 46 9.44 5.59 20.07
C GLY A 46 10.25 6.41 19.06
N LEU A 47 10.86 7.50 19.53
CA LEU A 47 11.61 8.44 18.71
C LEU A 47 13.12 8.29 18.95
N VAL A 48 13.87 8.21 17.86
CA VAL A 48 15.34 8.30 17.83
C VAL A 48 15.73 9.74 17.53
N GLN A 49 16.82 10.21 18.14
CA GLN A 49 17.36 11.54 17.86
C GLN A 49 17.72 11.69 16.37
N PRO A 50 17.34 12.79 15.70
CA PRO A 50 17.55 12.97 14.26
C PRO A 50 18.99 12.72 13.80
N GLU A 51 19.98 13.10 14.62
CA GLU A 51 21.41 12.96 14.34
C GLU A 51 21.84 11.49 14.25
N LYS A 52 21.09 10.58 14.88
CA LYS A 52 21.31 9.13 14.89
C LYS A 52 20.40 8.36 13.93
N ALA A 53 19.70 9.06 13.02
CA ALA A 53 18.83 8.41 12.05
C ALA A 53 19.58 7.37 11.19
N HIS A 54 20.84 7.63 10.84
CA HIS A 54 21.66 6.69 10.09
C HIS A 54 21.89 5.38 10.87
N GLU A 55 22.23 5.44 12.16
CA GLU A 55 22.39 4.26 13.03
C GLU A 55 21.09 3.45 13.12
N LEU A 56 19.93 4.13 13.14
CA LEU A 56 18.63 3.47 13.11
C LEU A 56 18.42 2.68 11.82
N TYR A 57 18.63 3.31 10.66
CA TYR A 57 18.43 2.63 9.38
C TYR A 57 19.42 1.49 9.19
N GLU A 58 20.71 1.71 9.43
CA GLU A 58 21.75 0.69 9.33
C GLU A 58 21.48 -0.49 10.27
N GLY A 59 21.08 -0.22 11.52
CA GLY A 59 20.77 -1.28 12.49
C GLY A 59 19.55 -2.10 12.09
N LEU A 60 18.48 -1.47 11.56
CA LEU A 60 17.31 -2.18 11.05
C LEU A 60 17.65 -3.04 9.83
N HIS A 61 18.36 -2.49 8.84
CA HIS A 61 18.70 -3.22 7.62
C HIS A 61 19.70 -4.34 7.86
N SER A 62 20.75 -4.11 8.66
CA SER A 62 21.74 -5.14 9.01
C SER A 62 21.09 -6.30 9.79
N HIS A 63 20.13 -6.01 10.66
CA HIS A 63 19.40 -7.07 11.38
C HIS A 63 18.54 -7.90 10.43
N LEU A 64 17.82 -7.26 9.51
CA LEU A 64 16.99 -7.93 8.52
C LEU A 64 17.85 -8.78 7.56
N GLU A 65 18.98 -8.24 7.10
CA GLU A 65 19.96 -8.99 6.30
C GLU A 65 20.50 -10.21 7.05
N ALA A 66 20.90 -10.06 8.32
CA ALA A 66 21.38 -11.17 9.14
C ALA A 66 20.32 -12.27 9.37
N CYS A 67 19.04 -11.92 9.28
CA CYS A 67 17.93 -12.87 9.30
C CYS A 67 17.65 -13.52 7.93
N GLY A 68 18.40 -13.17 6.88
CA GLY A 68 18.21 -13.68 5.52
C GLY A 68 17.00 -13.08 4.79
N ILE A 69 16.62 -11.83 5.13
CA ILE A 69 15.51 -11.14 4.47
C ILE A 69 15.99 -10.48 3.17
N ASP A 70 15.37 -10.87 2.04
CA ASP A 70 15.74 -10.40 0.70
C ASP A 70 15.03 -9.10 0.25
N GLY A 71 14.02 -8.65 1.00
CA GLY A 71 13.24 -7.48 0.64
C GLY A 71 12.46 -6.92 1.82
N VAL A 72 12.29 -5.59 1.83
CA VAL A 72 11.58 -4.87 2.89
C VAL A 72 10.54 -3.94 2.29
N LYS A 73 9.33 -3.95 2.86
CA LYS A 73 8.32 -2.93 2.60
C LYS A 73 8.38 -1.91 3.73
N VAL A 74 8.59 -0.65 3.38
CA VAL A 74 8.57 0.45 4.35
C VAL A 74 7.32 1.26 4.11
N ASP A 75 6.36 1.16 5.02
CA ASP A 75 5.08 1.85 4.91
C ASP A 75 5.20 3.34 5.23
N VAL A 76 4.27 4.14 4.70
CA VAL A 76 4.08 5.57 5.04
C VAL A 76 5.24 6.50 4.61
N ILE A 77 6.11 6.09 3.69
CA ILE A 77 7.16 6.98 3.14
C ILE A 77 6.53 8.09 2.26
N HIS A 78 5.48 7.78 1.51
CA HIS A 78 4.78 8.75 0.65
C HIS A 78 3.27 8.58 0.77
N LYS A 79 2.62 9.50 1.51
CA LYS A 79 1.16 9.65 1.48
C LYS A 79 0.80 10.85 0.61
N MET A 80 0.52 10.64 -0.67
CA MET A 80 -0.32 11.58 -1.41
C MET A 80 -1.76 11.34 -0.97
N ILE A 81 -2.48 12.42 -0.63
CA ILE A 81 -3.87 12.36 -0.14
C ILE A 81 -4.78 11.97 -1.31
N PHE A 82 -4.86 10.68 -1.58
CA PHE A 82 -6.00 10.03 -2.21
C PHE A 82 -6.17 8.71 -1.47
N GLY A 83 -7.13 8.69 -0.55
CA GLY A 83 -7.24 7.68 0.50
C GLY A 83 -7.15 6.26 -0.05
N GLN A 84 -6.20 5.48 0.49
CA GLN A 84 -6.29 4.02 0.51
C GLN A 84 -7.49 3.67 1.40
N LEU A 85 -8.68 3.68 0.82
CA LEU A 85 -9.89 3.18 1.46
C LEU A 85 -9.83 1.65 1.46
N THR A 86 -9.13 1.07 2.43
CA THR A 86 -9.20 -0.36 2.73
C THR A 86 -10.42 -0.73 3.58
N ARG A 87 -11.31 0.23 3.89
CA ARG A 87 -12.58 -0.08 4.54
C ARG A 87 -13.50 -0.74 3.53
N THR A 88 -13.39 -2.07 3.40
CA THR A 88 -14.50 -2.92 2.97
C THR A 88 -15.75 -2.45 3.71
N ALA A 89 -16.73 -1.90 2.98
CA ALA A 89 -18.05 -1.63 3.54
C ALA A 89 -18.71 -2.98 3.81
N TYR A 90 -18.36 -3.62 4.93
CA TYR A 90 -18.97 -4.87 5.37
C TYR A 90 -20.48 -4.64 5.48
N GLY A 91 -21.25 -5.16 4.52
CA GLY A 91 -22.71 -5.11 4.51
C GLY A 91 -23.36 -4.44 3.30
N ASP A 92 -22.62 -3.66 2.49
CA ASP A 92 -23.12 -3.13 1.22
C ASP A 92 -22.27 -3.63 0.05
N ILE A 93 -22.85 -4.56 -0.71
CA ILE A 93 -22.19 -5.14 -1.87
C ILE A 93 -21.90 -4.09 -2.95
N ASN A 94 -22.78 -3.10 -3.13
CA ASN A 94 -22.58 -2.04 -4.11
C ASN A 94 -21.46 -1.09 -3.67
N GLY A 95 -21.45 -0.70 -2.39
CA GLY A 95 -20.34 0.03 -1.78
C GLY A 95 -19.01 -0.72 -1.89
N THR A 96 -19.02 -2.05 -1.73
CA THR A 96 -17.82 -2.89 -1.88
C THR A 96 -17.26 -2.80 -3.30
N TYR A 97 -18.08 -2.97 -4.35
CA TYR A 97 -17.64 -2.85 -5.74
C TYR A 97 -17.15 -1.44 -6.08
N TRP A 98 -17.89 -0.40 -5.65
CA TRP A 98 -17.52 0.99 -5.89
C TRP A 98 -16.15 1.32 -5.30
N LEU A 99 -15.90 0.92 -4.05
CA LEU A 99 -14.61 1.14 -3.38
C LEU A 99 -13.45 0.46 -4.11
N GLN A 100 -13.65 -0.75 -4.67
CA GLN A 100 -12.62 -1.41 -5.46
C GLN A 100 -12.30 -0.66 -6.76
N GLY A 101 -13.32 -0.08 -7.41
CA GLY A 101 -13.15 0.79 -8.58
C GLY A 101 -12.40 2.07 -8.23
N CYS A 102 -12.77 2.75 -7.13
CA CYS A 102 -12.07 3.93 -6.62
C CYS A 102 -10.59 3.68 -6.38
N HIS A 103 -10.26 2.55 -5.76
CA HIS A 103 -8.87 2.15 -5.52
C HIS A 103 -8.08 2.07 -6.84
N MET A 104 -8.64 1.45 -7.89
CA MET A 104 -7.97 1.35 -9.20
C MET A 104 -7.81 2.69 -9.90
N VAL A 105 -8.81 3.57 -9.84
CA VAL A 105 -8.69 4.93 -10.38
C VAL A 105 -7.58 5.69 -9.67
N HIS A 106 -7.53 5.66 -8.33
CA HIS A 106 -6.47 6.32 -7.58
C HIS A 106 -5.09 5.75 -7.89
N CYS A 107 -4.94 4.42 -7.97
CA CYS A 107 -3.68 3.78 -8.37
C CYS A 107 -3.21 4.23 -9.75
N ALA A 108 -4.11 4.28 -10.74
CA ALA A 108 -3.77 4.73 -12.09
C ALA A 108 -3.33 6.20 -12.11
N TYR A 109 -4.09 7.09 -11.48
CA TYR A 109 -3.74 8.53 -11.45
C TYR A 109 -2.47 8.80 -10.65
N ASN A 110 -2.26 8.10 -9.52
CA ASN A 110 -1.01 8.20 -8.75
C ASN A 110 0.21 7.75 -9.58
N SER A 111 0.02 6.81 -10.50
CA SER A 111 1.08 6.32 -11.39
C SER A 111 1.60 7.42 -12.33
N ILE A 112 0.78 8.43 -12.69
CA ILE A 112 1.22 9.58 -13.52
C ILE A 112 2.40 10.31 -12.88
N TRP A 113 2.34 10.52 -11.56
CA TRP A 113 3.40 11.21 -10.83
C TRP A 113 4.47 10.23 -10.37
N MET A 114 4.08 9.18 -9.65
CA MET A 114 5.01 8.28 -8.97
C MET A 114 5.86 7.45 -9.94
N GLY A 115 5.29 7.09 -11.10
CA GLY A 115 5.97 6.28 -12.12
C GLY A 115 7.25 6.91 -12.67
N ASN A 116 7.45 8.22 -12.52
CA ASN A 116 8.69 8.90 -12.92
C ASN A 116 9.87 8.61 -11.99
N PHE A 117 9.62 8.08 -10.79
CA PHE A 117 10.63 7.90 -9.75
C PHE A 117 10.72 6.45 -9.26
N ILE A 118 9.59 5.75 -9.19
CA ILE A 118 9.49 4.39 -8.66
C ILE A 118 8.48 3.58 -9.46
N GLN A 119 8.64 2.26 -9.46
CA GLN A 119 7.61 1.38 -10.01
C GLN A 119 6.33 1.49 -9.16
N PRO A 120 5.17 1.86 -9.74
CA PRO A 120 3.92 1.93 -8.98
C PRO A 120 3.49 0.56 -8.44
N ASP A 121 3.06 0.53 -7.18
CA ASP A 121 2.44 -0.63 -6.52
C ASP A 121 0.93 -0.38 -6.41
N TRP A 122 0.12 -1.22 -7.08
CA TRP A 122 -1.35 -1.12 -7.08
C TRP A 122 -2.00 -1.85 -5.90
N ASP A 123 -1.20 -2.18 -4.88
CA ASP A 123 -1.56 -2.88 -3.66
C ASP A 123 -1.96 -4.34 -3.88
N MET A 124 -1.90 -5.10 -2.80
CA MET A 124 -2.29 -6.50 -2.76
C MET A 124 -3.78 -6.70 -3.05
N PHE A 125 -4.17 -7.94 -3.34
CA PHE A 125 -5.58 -8.34 -3.40
C PHE A 125 -5.79 -9.74 -2.80
N GLN A 126 -7.04 -10.05 -2.46
CA GLN A 126 -7.44 -11.39 -2.03
C GLN A 126 -8.08 -12.12 -3.21
N SER A 127 -7.54 -13.28 -3.56
CA SER A 127 -8.02 -14.12 -4.65
C SER A 127 -9.43 -14.68 -4.44
N THR A 128 -9.90 -14.73 -3.19
CA THR A 128 -11.29 -15.15 -2.86
C THR A 128 -12.27 -13.98 -2.69
N HIS A 129 -11.86 -12.73 -2.94
CA HIS A 129 -12.76 -11.57 -2.81
C HIS A 129 -13.85 -11.58 -3.91
N PRO A 130 -15.06 -11.06 -3.66
CA PRO A 130 -16.11 -10.93 -4.70
C PRO A 130 -15.71 -10.16 -5.96
N CYS A 131 -14.65 -9.33 -5.88
CA CYS A 131 -14.06 -8.58 -7.00
C CYS A 131 -12.71 -9.15 -7.47
N ALA A 132 -12.34 -10.38 -7.09
CA ALA A 132 -10.99 -10.90 -7.28
C ALA A 132 -10.55 -10.94 -8.75
N GLU A 133 -11.43 -11.31 -9.67
CA GLU A 133 -11.10 -11.32 -11.11
C GLU A 133 -10.77 -9.91 -11.62
N PHE A 134 -11.54 -8.89 -11.20
CA PHE A 134 -11.26 -7.49 -11.50
C PHE A 134 -9.89 -7.08 -10.95
N HIS A 135 -9.59 -7.38 -9.69
CA HIS A 135 -8.28 -7.07 -9.11
C HIS A 135 -7.13 -7.78 -9.83
N ALA A 136 -7.27 -9.08 -10.09
CA ALA A 136 -6.27 -9.87 -10.79
C ALA A 136 -5.96 -9.26 -12.16
N ALA A 137 -7.00 -8.93 -12.95
CA ALA A 137 -6.84 -8.26 -14.24
C ALA A 137 -6.18 -6.88 -14.10
N SER A 138 -6.60 -6.06 -13.14
CA SER A 138 -6.00 -4.75 -12.91
C SER A 138 -4.52 -4.83 -12.52
N ARG A 139 -4.10 -5.82 -11.73
CA ARG A 139 -2.68 -5.99 -11.38
C ARG A 139 -1.88 -6.51 -12.56
N ALA A 140 -2.44 -7.43 -13.35
CA ALA A 140 -1.79 -7.93 -14.57
C ALA A 140 -1.40 -6.81 -15.55
N ILE A 141 -2.26 -5.79 -15.67
CA ILE A 141 -2.03 -4.65 -16.57
C ILE A 141 -1.34 -3.46 -15.90
N SER A 142 -1.22 -3.44 -14.58
CA SER A 142 -0.64 -2.30 -13.82
C SER A 142 0.83 -2.02 -14.16
N GLY A 143 1.55 -3.02 -14.67
CA GLY A 143 3.01 -3.02 -14.81
C GLY A 143 3.76 -3.15 -13.47
N GLY A 144 3.08 -3.09 -12.34
CA GLY A 144 3.64 -3.24 -11.00
C GLY A 144 3.76 -4.70 -10.54
N PRO A 145 4.19 -4.91 -9.28
CA PRO A 145 4.18 -6.23 -8.67
C PRO A 145 2.76 -6.75 -8.43
N ILE A 146 2.62 -8.07 -8.38
CA ILE A 146 1.35 -8.75 -8.04
C ILE A 146 1.51 -9.43 -6.69
N TYR A 147 0.84 -8.89 -5.67
CA TYR A 147 0.82 -9.46 -4.31
C TYR A 147 -0.56 -9.98 -3.95
N VAL A 148 -0.59 -11.13 -3.29
CA VAL A 148 -1.79 -11.84 -2.87
C VAL A 148 -1.80 -11.91 -1.34
N SER A 149 -2.93 -11.60 -0.71
CA SER A 149 -3.04 -11.48 0.75
C SER A 149 -4.06 -12.43 1.40
N ASP A 150 -4.48 -13.46 0.68
CA ASP A 150 -5.32 -14.52 1.24
C ASP A 150 -4.60 -15.23 2.39
N ALA A 151 -5.39 -15.79 3.30
CA ALA A 151 -4.87 -16.68 4.31
C ALA A 151 -4.19 -17.91 3.68
N VAL A 152 -3.13 -18.39 4.33
CA VAL A 152 -2.38 -19.56 3.86
C VAL A 152 -3.33 -20.75 3.64
N GLY A 153 -3.25 -21.34 2.43
CA GLY A 153 -4.09 -22.48 2.04
C GLY A 153 -5.53 -22.11 1.67
N LYS A 154 -5.87 -20.82 1.57
CA LYS A 154 -7.19 -20.32 1.16
C LYS A 154 -7.16 -19.56 -0.17
N HIS A 155 -6.18 -19.83 -1.02
CA HIS A 155 -6.06 -19.21 -2.33
C HIS A 155 -7.02 -19.82 -3.36
N ASP A 156 -7.56 -18.98 -4.24
CA ASP A 156 -8.14 -19.41 -5.50
C ASP A 156 -7.02 -19.63 -6.54
N TYR A 157 -6.52 -20.85 -6.61
CA TYR A 157 -5.46 -21.21 -7.56
C TYR A 157 -5.91 -21.17 -9.01
N ASP A 158 -7.20 -21.31 -9.30
CA ASP A 158 -7.69 -21.29 -10.68
C ASP A 158 -7.65 -19.88 -11.24
N LEU A 159 -7.96 -18.87 -10.41
CA LEU A 159 -7.73 -17.48 -10.76
C LEU A 159 -6.24 -17.14 -10.85
N LEU A 160 -5.44 -17.50 -9.84
CA LEU A 160 -4.01 -17.13 -9.80
C LEU A 160 -3.20 -17.72 -10.96
N LYS A 161 -3.52 -18.95 -11.40
CA LYS A 161 -2.88 -19.55 -12.57
C LYS A 161 -3.14 -18.78 -13.86
N ARG A 162 -4.19 -17.95 -13.96
CA ARG A 162 -4.42 -17.08 -15.12
C ARG A 162 -3.42 -15.93 -15.22
N LEU A 163 -2.70 -15.63 -14.14
CA LEU A 163 -1.68 -14.57 -14.09
C LEU A 163 -0.25 -15.09 -14.39
N VAL A 164 -0.11 -16.40 -14.55
CA VAL A 164 1.17 -17.08 -14.68
C VAL A 164 1.19 -17.89 -15.98
N PHE A 165 2.24 -17.71 -16.78
CA PHE A 165 2.48 -18.51 -17.98
C PHE A 165 2.84 -19.95 -17.62
N PRO A 166 2.71 -20.91 -18.57
CA PRO A 166 3.04 -22.31 -18.32
C PRO A 166 4.49 -22.57 -17.86
N ASP A 167 5.41 -21.65 -18.14
CA ASP A 167 6.82 -21.72 -17.71
C ASP A 167 7.06 -21.16 -16.30
N GLY A 168 6.00 -20.70 -15.62
CA GLY A 168 6.06 -20.12 -14.28
C GLY A 168 6.35 -18.62 -14.25
N SER A 169 6.58 -17.98 -15.39
CA SER A 169 6.74 -16.52 -15.47
C SER A 169 5.42 -15.79 -15.30
N THR A 170 5.44 -14.58 -14.77
CA THR A 170 4.24 -13.75 -14.57
C THR A 170 4.05 -12.78 -15.72
N VAL A 171 2.80 -12.49 -16.09
CA VAL A 171 2.49 -11.40 -17.03
C VAL A 171 2.95 -10.06 -16.44
N ARG A 172 3.71 -9.29 -17.22
CA ARG A 172 4.14 -7.93 -16.82
C ARG A 172 4.19 -7.03 -18.04
N CYS A 173 3.53 -5.88 -17.94
CA CYS A 173 3.66 -4.81 -18.92
C CYS A 173 5.09 -4.25 -18.90
N GLU A 174 5.56 -3.76 -20.05
CA GLU A 174 6.87 -3.10 -20.16
C GLU A 174 6.91 -1.78 -19.36
N TYR A 175 5.77 -1.09 -19.33
CA TYR A 175 5.58 0.17 -18.60
C TYR A 175 4.42 0.04 -17.60
N TYR A 176 4.39 0.93 -16.62
CA TYR A 176 3.27 1.02 -15.69
C TYR A 176 2.06 1.68 -16.36
N ALA A 177 0.87 1.21 -15.98
CA ALA A 177 -0.37 1.72 -16.56
C ALA A 177 -0.63 3.17 -16.17
N LEU A 178 -0.92 4.00 -17.18
CA LEU A 178 -1.29 5.40 -17.02
C LEU A 178 -2.69 5.66 -17.57
N PRO A 179 -3.48 6.57 -16.98
CA PRO A 179 -4.71 7.04 -17.60
C PRO A 179 -4.42 7.62 -18.98
N THR A 180 -5.22 7.24 -19.96
CA THR A 180 -5.08 7.76 -21.32
C THR A 180 -5.35 9.27 -21.34
N ARG A 181 -4.71 9.97 -22.28
CA ARG A 181 -4.77 11.44 -22.36
C ARG A 181 -6.18 12.01 -22.40
N ASP A 182 -7.13 11.31 -23.01
CA ASP A 182 -8.53 11.71 -23.15
C ASP A 182 -9.33 11.64 -21.84
N CYS A 183 -8.84 10.92 -20.82
CA CYS A 183 -9.50 10.80 -19.53
C CYS A 183 -8.80 11.55 -18.38
N LEU A 184 -7.63 12.16 -18.60
CA LEU A 184 -6.81 12.81 -17.56
C LEU A 184 -7.55 13.83 -16.66
N PHE A 185 -8.55 14.52 -17.19
CA PHE A 185 -9.32 15.53 -16.47
C PHE A 185 -10.77 15.13 -16.21
N VAL A 186 -11.07 13.83 -16.32
CA VAL A 186 -12.38 13.25 -16.03
C VAL A 186 -12.41 12.77 -14.58
N ASP A 187 -13.56 12.91 -13.92
CA ASP A 187 -13.83 12.23 -12.65
C ASP A 187 -14.66 10.97 -12.90
N PRO A 188 -14.01 9.82 -13.16
CA PRO A 188 -14.72 8.58 -13.48
C PRO A 188 -15.57 8.04 -12.32
N LEU A 189 -15.34 8.52 -11.09
CA LEU A 189 -16.06 8.05 -9.90
C LEU A 189 -17.47 8.66 -9.80
N HIS A 190 -17.67 9.83 -10.43
CA HIS A 190 -18.93 10.58 -10.35
C HIS A 190 -19.56 10.85 -11.73
N ASP A 191 -18.77 10.90 -12.81
CA ASP A 191 -19.25 11.28 -14.14
C ASP A 191 -19.85 10.11 -14.95
N GLY A 192 -19.79 8.88 -14.43
CA GLY A 192 -20.25 7.67 -15.14
C GLY A 192 -19.44 7.36 -16.40
N LYS A 193 -18.22 7.90 -16.50
CA LYS A 193 -17.29 7.70 -17.63
C LYS A 193 -16.24 6.64 -17.30
N THR A 194 -15.79 5.91 -18.31
CA THR A 194 -14.74 4.90 -18.16
C THR A 194 -13.35 5.53 -18.20
N VAL A 195 -12.40 4.96 -17.48
CA VAL A 195 -10.97 5.28 -17.57
C VAL A 195 -10.31 4.35 -18.57
N GLY A 196 -9.70 4.91 -19.60
CA GLY A 196 -8.76 4.20 -20.45
C GLY A 196 -7.39 4.14 -19.78
N ILE A 197 -6.67 3.04 -19.96
CA ILE A 197 -5.28 2.89 -19.49
C ILE A 197 -4.39 2.52 -20.67
N SER A 198 -3.21 3.13 -20.72
CA SER A 198 -2.13 2.88 -21.70
C SER A 198 -0.85 2.45 -21.03
#